data_AF-A0A1I7KWE7-F1
#
_entry.id   AF-A0A1I7KWE7-F1
#
_cell.length_a   1.000
_cell.length_b   1.000
_cell.length_c   1.000
_cell.angle_alpha   90.00
_cell.angle_beta   90.00
_cell.angle_gamma   90.00
#
_symmetry.space_group_name_H-M   'P 1'
#
loop_
_entity.id
_entity.type
_entity.pdbx_description
1 polymer ?
#
loop_
_entity_poly.entity_id
_entity_poly.type
_entity_poly.pdbx_seq_one_letter_code
_entity_poly.pdbx_strand_id
1 'polypeptide(L)'
;MPRKNKQHSKQFKLDAVNYRKEHPDLTQVECAKNLGIGTSTLARWENQFRDHDGDIPTRGSGNYSSDEAKEIARLKRELRDAQDALDVLKKAISILGND
;
A
#
# COMPACT_ATOMS: atom_id res chain seq x y z
N MET A 1 4.69 -19.03 -18.99
CA MET A 1 5.49 -18.61 -17.81
C MET A 1 4.83 -17.39 -17.17
N PRO A 2 4.41 -17.41 -15.89
CA PRO A 2 3.89 -16.20 -15.23
C PRO A 2 5.00 -15.15 -15.11
N ARG A 3 4.74 -13.91 -15.56
CA ARG A 3 5.67 -12.80 -15.40
C ARG A 3 5.75 -12.44 -13.91
N LYS A 4 6.90 -12.69 -13.28
CA LYS A 4 7.14 -12.33 -11.87
C LYS A 4 7.15 -10.80 -11.77
N ASN A 5 6.11 -10.22 -11.18
CA ASN A 5 6.00 -8.77 -11.00
C ASN A 5 7.04 -8.33 -9.95
N LYS A 6 8.08 -7.61 -10.37
CA LYS A 6 9.11 -7.12 -9.46
C LYS A 6 8.49 -6.01 -8.60
N GLN A 7 8.37 -6.25 -7.30
CA GLN A 7 7.89 -5.24 -6.37
C GLN A 7 9.03 -4.28 -6.06
N HIS A 8 8.78 -2.99 -6.27
CA HIS A 8 9.70 -1.92 -5.90
C HIS A 8 9.21 -1.26 -4.62
N SER A 9 10.14 -0.88 -3.75
CA SER A 9 9.83 -0.12 -2.53
C SER A 9 9.20 1.23 -2.86
N LYS A 10 8.44 1.80 -1.93
CA LYS A 10 7.84 3.13 -2.09
C LYS A 10 8.89 4.19 -2.40
N GLN A 11 9.96 4.20 -1.60
CA GLN A 11 11.06 5.15 -1.76
C GLN A 11 11.68 5.07 -3.16
N PHE A 12 11.98 3.86 -3.65
CA PHE A 12 12.56 3.70 -4.99
C PHE A 12 11.68 4.28 -6.10
N LYS A 13 10.35 4.16 -5.97
CA LYS A 13 9.43 4.73 -6.96
C LYS A 13 9.43 6.26 -6.95
N LEU A 14 9.46 6.86 -5.75
CA LEU A 14 9.52 8.32 -5.58
C LEU A 14 10.85 8.86 -6.11
N ASP A 15 11.96 8.22 -5.76
CA ASP A 15 13.29 8.59 -6.24
C ASP A 15 13.39 8.48 -7.77
N ALA A 16 12.77 7.46 -8.38
CA ALA A 16 12.73 7.32 -9.82
C ALA A 16 11.99 8.49 -10.52
N VAL A 17 10.89 8.97 -9.93
CA VAL A 17 10.15 10.13 -10.44
C VAL A 17 10.94 11.43 -10.21
N ASN A 18 11.63 11.57 -9.08
CA ASN A 18 12.47 12.74 -8.81
C ASN A 18 13.69 12.78 -9.73
N TYR A 19 14.32 11.63 -9.98
CA TYR A 19 15.43 11.50 -10.93
C TYR A 19 15.05 12.04 -12.32
N ARG A 20 13.82 11.75 -12.79
CA ARG A 20 13.29 12.32 -14.03
C ARG A 20 13.20 13.85 -13.99
N LYS A 21 12.72 14.42 -12.88
CA LYS A 21 12.56 15.87 -12.72
C LYS A 21 13.89 16.61 -12.66
N GLU A 22 14.89 15.99 -12.04
CA GLU A 22 16.25 16.53 -11.91
C GLU A 22 17.05 16.46 -13.20
N HIS A 23 16.64 15.60 -14.16
CA HIS A 23 17.31 15.40 -15.44
C HIS A 23 16.36 15.72 -16.62
N PRO A 24 15.97 17.00 -16.80
CA PRO A 24 15.09 17.41 -17.90
C PRO A 24 15.74 17.25 -19.29
N ASP A 25 17.07 17.13 -19.34
CA ASP A 25 17.89 16.89 -20.53
C ASP A 25 17.79 15.45 -21.05
N LEU A 26 17.53 14.48 -20.16
CA LEU A 26 17.34 13.09 -20.55
C LEU A 26 15.93 12.84 -21.07
N THR A 27 15.75 11.80 -21.87
CA THR A 27 14.43 11.27 -22.26
C THR A 27 13.91 10.27 -21.22
N GLN A 28 12.58 10.06 -21.16
CA GLN A 28 11.99 9.10 -20.20
C GLN A 28 12.55 7.68 -20.40
N VAL A 29 12.90 7.35 -21.65
CA VAL A 29 13.52 6.09 -22.03
C VAL A 29 14.92 5.94 -21.42
N GLU A 30 15.74 6.99 -21.50
CA GLU A 30 17.07 7.01 -20.92
C GLU A 30 17.02 6.96 -19.40
N CYS A 31 16.11 7.72 -18.77
CA CYS A 31 15.92 7.66 -17.32
C CYS A 31 15.55 6.24 -16.86
N ALA A 32 14.57 5.61 -17.52
CA ALA A 32 14.17 4.25 -17.18
C ALA A 32 15.30 3.22 -17.38
N LYS A 33 16.11 3.39 -18.44
CA LYS A 33 17.29 2.56 -18.70
C LYS A 33 18.34 2.71 -17.61
N ASN A 34 18.64 3.93 -17.19
CA ASN A 34 19.60 4.22 -16.11
C ASN A 34 19.15 3.60 -14.77
N LEU A 35 17.84 3.60 -14.51
CA LEU A 35 17.22 3.03 -13.31
C LEU A 35 17.01 1.50 -13.39
N GLY A 36 17.28 0.86 -14.54
CA GLY A 36 17.08 -0.57 -14.74
C GLY A 36 15.61 -1.01 -14.67
N ILE A 37 14.68 -0.12 -15.05
CA ILE A 37 13.23 -0.38 -15.06
C ILE A 37 12.64 -0.25 -16.47
N GLY A 38 11.43 -0.75 -16.65
CA GLY A 38 10.69 -0.55 -17.91
C GLY A 38 10.24 0.91 -18.06
N THR A 39 10.25 1.43 -19.28
CA THR A 39 9.77 2.79 -19.60
C THR A 39 8.31 3.01 -19.17
N SER A 40 7.45 2.02 -19.45
CA SER A 40 6.05 2.01 -19.01
C SER A 40 5.89 1.93 -17.50
N THR A 41 6.88 1.40 -16.78
CA THR A 41 6.90 1.39 -15.31
C THR A 41 7.16 2.79 -14.77
N LEU A 42 8.15 3.50 -15.35
CA LEU A 42 8.43 4.90 -14.99
C LEU A 42 7.24 5.81 -15.30
N ALA A 43 6.67 5.71 -16.51
CA ALA A 43 5.50 6.49 -16.91
C ALA A 43 4.30 6.26 -15.97
N ARG A 44 4.08 5.01 -15.54
CA ARG A 44 3.04 4.69 -14.56
C ARG A 44 3.30 5.36 -13.22
N TRP A 45 4.54 5.40 -12.75
CA TRP A 45 4.89 6.04 -11.48
C TRP A 45 4.78 7.56 -11.53
N GLU A 46 5.15 8.19 -12.65
CA GLU A 46 4.94 9.63 -12.87
C GLU A 46 3.45 10.00 -12.83
N ASN A 47 2.59 9.20 -13.49
CA ASN A 47 1.14 9.38 -13.43
C ASN A 47 0.62 9.20 -12.00
N GLN A 48 1.04 8.16 -11.29
CA GLN A 48 0.65 7.94 -9.89
C GLN A 48 1.07 9.11 -9.00
N PHE A 49 2.29 9.61 -9.16
CA PHE A 49 2.80 10.76 -8.44
C PHE A 49 1.94 12.00 -8.67
N ARG A 50 1.55 12.27 -9.93
CA ARG A 50 0.68 13.40 -10.27
C ARG A 50 -0.72 13.24 -9.71
N ASP A 51 -1.29 12.04 -9.81
CA ASP A 51 -2.69 11.77 -9.48
C ASP A 51 -2.92 11.60 -7.96
N HIS A 52 -1.85 11.51 -7.16
CA HIS A 52 -1.89 11.33 -5.70
C HIS A 52 -1.09 12.41 -4.94
N ASP A 53 -1.13 13.66 -5.40
CA ASP A 53 -0.54 14.82 -4.71
C ASP A 53 0.94 14.65 -4.33
N GLY A 54 1.71 13.99 -5.19
CA GLY A 54 3.13 13.72 -4.97
C GLY A 54 3.44 12.42 -4.24
N ASP A 55 2.47 11.51 -4.09
CA ASP A 55 2.69 10.19 -3.54
C ASP A 55 2.55 9.06 -4.57
N ILE A 56 3.14 7.90 -4.30
CA ILE A 56 3.02 6.71 -5.15
C ILE A 56 2.53 5.53 -4.29
N PRO A 57 1.27 5.08 -4.45
CA PRO A 57 0.74 3.97 -3.66
C PRO A 57 1.48 2.66 -3.97
N THR A 58 1.75 1.87 -2.92
CA THR A 58 2.44 0.57 -3.07
C THR A 58 1.52 -0.59 -2.69
N ARG A 59 1.52 -1.64 -3.52
CA ARG A 59 0.79 -2.89 -3.24
C ARG A 59 1.58 -3.72 -2.23
N GLY A 60 1.57 -3.31 -0.96
CA GLY A 60 2.15 -4.08 0.14
C GLY A 60 1.26 -3.96 1.38
N SER A 61 0.42 -4.98 1.59
CA SER A 61 -0.36 -5.39 2.80
C SER A 61 -0.87 -4.37 3.85
N GLY A 62 -0.86 -3.06 3.58
CA GLY A 62 -1.25 -2.03 4.54
C GLY A 62 -1.39 -0.67 3.88
N ASN A 63 -1.92 -0.65 2.66
CA ASN A 63 -2.11 0.57 1.89
C ASN A 63 -3.37 1.30 2.36
N TYR A 64 -3.32 1.82 3.59
CA TYR A 64 -4.31 2.75 4.08
C TYR A 64 -4.06 4.11 3.42
N SER A 65 -5.12 4.70 2.88
CA SER A 65 -5.05 5.97 2.15
C SER A 65 -4.63 7.15 3.02
N SER A 66 -4.66 7.01 4.35
CA SER A 66 -4.26 8.00 5.35
C SER A 66 -3.97 7.32 6.70
N ASP A 67 -3.34 8.05 7.62
CA ASP A 67 -3.18 7.61 9.02
C ASP A 67 -4.53 7.36 9.70
N GLU A 68 -5.55 8.16 9.35
CA GLU A 68 -6.92 7.93 9.78
C GLU A 68 -7.46 6.59 9.26
N ALA A 69 -7.24 6.26 7.98
CA ALA A 69 -7.68 4.98 7.42
C ALA A 69 -6.96 3.78 8.08
N LYS A 70 -5.72 3.96 8.50
CA LYS A 70 -4.96 2.96 9.26
C LYS A 70 -5.54 2.78 10.66
N GLU A 71 -5.85 3.87 11.34
CA GLU A 71 -6.44 3.84 12.68
C GLU A 71 -7.85 3.25 12.64
N ILE A 72 -8.66 3.62 11.64
CA ILE A 72 -10.00 3.04 11.42
C ILE A 72 -9.90 1.52 11.25
N ALA A 73 -8.91 1.02 10.52
CA ALA A 73 -8.76 -0.42 10.34
C ALA A 73 -8.26 -1.13 11.61
N ARG A 74 -7.38 -0.48 12.40
CA ARG A 74 -6.97 -0.98 13.72
C ARG A 74 -8.18 -1.06 14.66
N LEU A 75 -8.94 0.01 14.76
CA LEU A 75 -10.13 0.11 15.61
C LEU A 75 -11.21 -0.92 15.19
N LYS A 76 -11.44 -1.12 13.88
CA LYS A 76 -12.37 -2.15 13.39
C LYS A 76 -11.94 -3.56 13.76
N ARG A 77 -10.63 -3.82 13.83
CA ARG A 77 -10.09 -5.12 14.26
C ARG A 77 -10.29 -5.31 15.77
N GLU A 78 -9.86 -4.33 16.57
CA GLU A 78 -10.04 -4.37 18.03
C GLU A 78 -11.51 -4.54 18.44
N LEU A 79 -12.42 -3.83 17.76
CA LEU A 79 -13.86 -3.94 18.01
C LEU A 79 -14.39 -5.34 17.71
N ARG A 80 -13.92 -5.97 16.64
CA ARG A 80 -14.31 -7.35 16.29
C ARG A 80 -13.78 -8.35 17.30
N ASP A 81 -12.51 -8.25 17.66
CA ASP A 81 -11.89 -9.13 18.65
C ASP A 81 -12.61 -9.02 20.01
N ALA A 82 -13.02 -7.81 20.41
CA ALA A 82 -13.81 -7.59 21.62
C ALA A 82 -15.23 -8.17 21.53
N GLN A 83 -15.90 -8.04 20.37
CA GLN A 83 -17.21 -8.64 20.14
C GLN A 83 -17.17 -10.16 20.15
N ASP A 84 -16.17 -10.75 19.49
CA ASP A 84 -15.96 -12.20 19.47
C ASP A 84 -15.71 -12.72 20.89
N ALA A 85 -14.90 -12.01 21.69
CA ALA A 85 -14.68 -12.35 23.09
C ALA A 85 -15.98 -12.27 23.92
N LEU A 86 -16.80 -11.22 23.74
CA LEU A 86 -18.09 -11.10 24.41
C LEU A 86 -19.06 -12.22 24.03
N ASP A 87 -19.10 -12.62 22.76
CA ASP A 87 -19.97 -13.69 22.30
C ASP A 87 -19.55 -15.05 22.84
N VAL A 88 -18.25 -15.30 22.96
CA VAL A 88 -17.72 -16.49 23.65
C VAL A 88 -18.14 -16.51 25.11
N LEU A 89 -17.99 -15.39 25.82
CA LEU A 89 -18.38 -15.29 27.24
C LEU A 89 -19.89 -15.48 27.45
N LYS A 90 -20.72 -14.87 26.61
CA LYS A 90 -22.18 -15.06 26.65
C LYS A 90 -22.56 -16.53 26.45
N LYS A 91 -21.96 -17.19 25.46
CA LYS A 91 -22.18 -18.62 25.22
C LYS A 91 -21.79 -19.46 26.43
N ALA A 92 -20.65 -19.18 27.06
CA ALA A 92 -20.21 -19.89 28.26
C ALA A 92 -21.20 -19.71 29.43
N ILE A 93 -21.67 -18.48 29.67
CA ILE A 93 -22.68 -18.19 30.71
C ILE A 93 -23.99 -18.92 30.43
N SER A 94 -24.49 -18.90 29.18
CA SER A 94 -25.74 -19.61 28.82
C SER A 94 -25.64 -21.11 28.98
N ILE A 95 -24.46 -21.70 28.76
CA ILE A 95 -24.23 -23.14 29.00
C ILE A 95 -24.24 -23.43 30.51
N LEU A 96 -23.56 -22.61 31.31
CA LEU A 96 -23.46 -22.79 32.77
C LEU A 96 -24.75 -22.43 33.53
N GLY A 97 -25.60 -21.58 32.97
CA GLY A 97 -26.84 -21.10 33.61
C GLY A 97 -28.11 -21.87 33.23
N ASN A 98 -28.01 -22.86 32.33
CA ASN A 98 -29.13 -23.72 31.91
C ASN A 98 -29.09 -25.12 32.58
N ASP A 99 -28.29 -25.28 33.63
CA ASP A 99 -28.35 -26.42 34.58
C ASP A 99 -29.28 -26.09 35.78
#